data_AF-A0A838D9T8-F1
#
_entry.id   AF-A0A838D9T8-F1
#
_cell.length_a   1.000
_cell.length_b   1.000
_cell.length_c   1.000
_cell.angle_alpha   90.00
_cell.angle_beta   90.00
_cell.angle_gamma   90.00
#
_symmetry.space_group_name_H-M   'P 1'
#
loop_
_entity.id
_entity.type
_entity.pdbx_description
1 polymer ?
#
loop_
_entity_poly.entity_id
_entity_poly.type
_entity_poly.pdbx_seq_one_letter_code
_entity_poly.pdbx_strand_id
1 'polypeptide(L)'
;MANYGILRPDVAATFDTGPAALRSGFSLDVVVPWGAGTLVLEARSKSGAWEEFFSTPLRGPLLWSRGGDGEEQVGNYADWIRQYDRLTRDDAKRIQQQIAAFTRRPKISVLLPVYNTELRWLRRAIESVRKQLYREWELCIVDDASTEPHVWKLLQSYARRDPRIKIKRRAENGHISATSNDALALATGEFVALLDHDDELAATALYFAARELNEHPDAQLLYSDEDKLDQQGRRCDPYFKPHWNPDLFTSQNYVSHLSVFATELVRNVGGFRRGFEGSQDYDLTLRCVEQIAPAQIRHIPHVLYHWRIAEQSTATFA
;
A
#
# COMPACT_ATOMS: atom_id res chain seq x y z
N MET A 1 13.87 -5.52 29.13
CA MET A 1 14.42 -6.84 29.51
C MET A 1 13.60 -7.89 28.76
N ALA A 2 14.25 -8.83 28.06
CA ALA A 2 13.53 -9.83 27.29
C ALA A 2 12.73 -10.77 28.22
N ASN A 3 11.49 -11.05 27.86
CA ASN A 3 10.70 -12.12 28.47
C ASN A 3 11.12 -13.45 27.82
N TYR A 4 11.84 -14.27 28.57
CA TYR A 4 12.37 -15.55 28.09
C TYR A 4 11.53 -16.72 28.63
N GLY A 5 11.59 -17.87 27.99
CA GLY A 5 10.85 -19.06 28.42
C GLY A 5 9.52 -19.29 27.71
N ILE A 6 9.30 -18.61 26.57
CA ILE A 6 8.11 -18.79 25.74
C ILE A 6 8.12 -20.20 25.15
N LEU A 7 6.96 -20.84 25.16
CA LEU A 7 6.80 -22.21 24.68
C LEU A 7 7.08 -22.28 23.18
N ARG A 8 7.99 -23.16 22.76
CA ARG A 8 8.36 -23.41 21.36
C ARG A 8 8.37 -24.92 21.06
N PRO A 9 7.19 -25.53 20.91
CA PRO A 9 7.08 -26.97 20.61
C PRO A 9 7.73 -27.34 19.27
N ASP A 10 7.72 -26.43 18.31
CA ASP A 10 8.36 -26.54 17.00
C ASP A 10 9.88 -26.66 17.10
N VAL A 11 10.49 -25.85 17.97
CA VAL A 11 11.95 -25.90 18.25
C VAL A 11 12.28 -27.19 18.99
N ALA A 12 11.47 -27.59 19.98
CA ALA A 12 11.67 -28.86 20.69
C ALA A 12 11.59 -30.07 19.77
N ALA A 13 10.63 -30.10 18.83
CA ALA A 13 10.48 -31.19 17.87
C ALA A 13 11.64 -31.28 16.87
N THR A 14 12.30 -30.16 16.57
CA THR A 14 13.36 -30.08 15.55
C THR A 14 14.77 -30.25 16.15
N PHE A 15 14.98 -29.78 17.39
CA PHE A 15 16.29 -29.69 18.03
C PHE A 15 16.36 -30.51 19.34
N ASP A 16 15.79 -31.72 19.32
CA ASP A 16 15.51 -32.63 20.45
C ASP A 16 16.73 -33.10 21.27
N THR A 17 17.43 -32.20 21.96
CA THR A 17 18.59 -32.58 22.80
C THR A 17 18.71 -31.84 24.13
N GLY A 18 17.66 -31.16 24.63
CA GLY A 18 17.74 -30.61 25.99
C GLY A 18 16.43 -30.05 26.58
N PRO A 19 16.27 -30.08 27.92
CA PRO A 19 15.06 -29.63 28.61
C PRO A 19 14.73 -28.14 28.40
N ALA A 20 15.67 -27.35 27.87
CA ALA A 20 15.46 -25.93 27.55
C ALA A 20 14.81 -25.69 26.17
N ALA A 21 14.79 -26.67 25.25
CA ALA A 21 14.31 -26.47 23.88
C ALA A 21 12.81 -26.10 23.82
N LEU A 22 11.99 -26.74 24.67
CA LEU A 22 10.55 -26.48 24.76
C LEU A 22 10.20 -25.07 25.25
N ARG A 23 11.11 -24.43 26.01
CA ARG A 23 10.94 -23.07 26.54
C ARG A 23 12.11 -22.18 26.13
N SER A 24 12.48 -22.26 24.86
CA SER A 24 13.58 -21.51 24.27
C SER A 24 13.16 -20.17 23.66
N GLY A 25 11.85 -19.92 23.53
CA GLY A 25 11.35 -18.69 22.96
C GLY A 25 11.58 -17.48 23.87
N PHE A 26 11.66 -16.31 23.26
CA PHE A 26 11.77 -15.03 23.95
C PHE A 26 10.98 -13.96 23.19
N SER A 27 10.50 -12.95 23.92
CA SER A 27 9.96 -11.72 23.36
C SER A 27 10.65 -10.53 24.02
N LEU A 28 10.77 -9.43 23.30
CA LEU A 28 11.34 -8.20 23.83
C LEU A 28 10.68 -6.99 23.18
N ASP A 29 10.31 -6.02 24.00
CA ASP A 29 9.84 -4.73 23.51
C ASP A 29 11.03 -3.81 23.31
N VAL A 30 11.18 -3.29 22.10
CA VAL A 30 12.24 -2.35 21.74
C VAL A 30 11.62 -1.00 21.46
N VAL A 31 12.13 0.05 22.10
CA VAL A 31 11.83 1.42 21.72
C VAL A 31 12.70 1.76 20.50
N VAL A 32 12.09 1.88 19.33
CA VAL A 32 12.80 2.23 18.10
C VAL A 32 13.20 3.72 18.14
N PRO A 33 14.49 4.07 17.97
CA PRO A 33 14.92 5.46 17.96
C PRO A 33 14.40 6.19 16.71
N TRP A 34 14.20 7.50 16.82
CA TRP A 34 13.88 8.35 15.66
C TRP A 34 14.99 8.29 14.59
N GLY A 35 14.62 8.07 13.33
CA GLY A 35 15.57 7.99 12.22
C GLY A 35 16.11 6.57 11.98
N ALA A 36 17.33 6.46 11.45
CA ALA A 36 17.95 5.16 11.18
C ALA A 36 18.71 4.64 12.41
N GLY A 37 18.55 3.36 12.71
CA GLY A 37 19.31 2.64 13.74
C GLY A 37 19.49 1.18 13.37
N THR A 38 20.11 0.41 14.26
CA THR A 38 20.26 -1.05 14.11
C THR A 38 19.80 -1.71 15.39
N LEU A 39 18.89 -2.68 15.29
CA LEU A 39 18.59 -3.58 16.39
C LEU A 39 19.59 -4.73 16.35
N VAL A 40 20.41 -4.81 17.39
CA VAL A 40 21.32 -5.92 17.62
C VAL A 40 20.80 -6.71 18.82
N LEU A 41 20.63 -8.02 18.66
CA LEU A 41 20.34 -8.93 19.75
C LEU A 41 21.59 -9.76 20.04
N GLU A 42 22.03 -9.67 21.29
CA GLU A 42 23.16 -10.42 21.81
C GLU A 42 22.68 -11.41 22.88
N ALA A 43 23.34 -12.56 22.96
CA ALA A 43 23.13 -13.54 24.02
C ALA A 43 24.48 -13.87 24.67
N ARG A 44 24.44 -14.26 25.95
CA ARG A 44 25.63 -14.81 26.63
C ARG A 44 25.27 -16.03 27.45
N SER A 45 26.21 -16.96 27.55
CA SER A 45 26.16 -18.03 28.54
C SER A 45 26.53 -17.48 29.94
N LYS A 46 26.28 -18.26 31.00
CA LYS A 46 26.52 -17.83 32.40
C LYS A 46 27.96 -17.36 32.68
N SER A 47 28.93 -17.81 31.90
CA SER A 47 30.36 -17.49 32.05
C SER A 47 31.02 -16.99 30.76
N GLY A 48 30.24 -16.73 29.71
CA GLY A 48 30.74 -16.36 28.38
C GLY A 48 30.70 -14.85 28.11
N ALA A 49 31.28 -14.47 26.97
CA ALA A 49 31.12 -13.13 26.41
C ALA A 49 29.72 -12.97 25.79
N TRP A 50 29.32 -11.72 25.52
CA TRP A 50 28.16 -11.43 24.69
C TRP A 50 28.48 -11.77 23.23
N GLU A 51 27.58 -12.51 22.59
CA GLU A 51 27.65 -12.91 21.19
C GLU A 51 26.42 -12.39 20.46
N GLU A 52 26.63 -11.66 19.37
CA GLU A 52 25.57 -11.21 18.46
C GLU A 52 25.01 -12.41 17.69
N PHE A 53 23.68 -12.57 17.71
CA PHE A 53 22.99 -13.63 16.94
C PHE A 53 21.95 -13.08 15.97
N PHE A 54 21.61 -11.79 16.06
CA PHE A 54 20.68 -11.13 15.15
C PHE A 54 21.02 -9.65 15.04
N SER A 55 21.01 -9.13 13.83
CA SER A 55 21.19 -7.70 13.55
C SER A 55 20.33 -7.31 12.37
N THR A 56 19.52 -6.26 12.54
CA THR A 56 18.67 -5.74 11.47
C THR A 56 18.63 -4.20 11.53
N PRO A 57 18.72 -3.51 10.39
CA PRO A 57 18.50 -2.07 10.35
C PRO A 57 17.04 -1.78 10.74
N LEU A 58 16.86 -0.86 11.69
CA LEU A 58 15.58 -0.29 12.05
C LEU A 58 15.45 1.11 11.46
N ARG A 59 14.26 1.43 10.98
CA ARG A 59 13.89 2.81 10.65
C ARG A 59 12.76 3.24 11.54
N GLY A 60 13.09 4.14 12.46
CA GLY A 60 12.15 4.87 13.27
C GLY A 60 11.18 5.68 12.39
N PRO A 61 9.90 5.69 12.74
CA PRO A 61 8.86 6.36 11.98
C PRO A 61 8.91 7.89 12.13
N LEU A 62 8.73 8.58 11.01
CA LEU A 62 8.84 10.05 10.89
C LEU A 62 7.60 10.82 11.37
N LEU A 63 6.48 10.13 11.63
CA LEU A 63 5.16 10.69 11.95
C LEU A 63 4.66 10.32 13.36
N TRP A 64 5.39 9.52 14.12
CA TRP A 64 4.89 9.03 15.40
C TRP A 64 5.12 10.08 16.49
N SER A 65 4.02 10.58 17.05
CA SER A 65 4.10 11.41 18.25
C SER A 65 4.62 10.56 19.41
N ARG A 66 5.43 11.14 20.31
CA ARG A 66 5.81 10.50 21.58
C ARG A 66 4.51 10.19 22.34
N GLY A 67 4.07 8.94 22.35
CA GLY A 67 2.88 8.51 23.08
C GLY A 67 3.08 8.83 24.55
N GLY A 68 2.12 9.53 25.17
CA GLY A 68 2.09 9.71 26.61
C GLY A 68 1.82 8.37 27.30
N ASP A 69 2.22 8.27 28.57
CA ASP A 69 2.18 7.09 29.44
C ASP A 69 0.75 6.59 29.77
N GLY A 70 -0.15 6.56 28.79
CA GLY A 70 -1.48 5.97 28.91
C GLY A 70 -1.45 4.50 28.52
N GLU A 71 -2.10 3.64 29.30
CA GLU A 71 -2.32 2.23 28.98
C GLU A 71 -2.92 2.12 27.56
N GLU A 72 -2.11 1.67 26.58
CA GLU A 72 -2.57 1.41 25.22
C GLU A 72 -3.65 0.32 25.26
N GLN A 73 -4.91 0.69 24.99
CA GLN A 73 -5.95 -0.28 24.70
C GLN A 73 -5.65 -0.89 23.32
N VAL A 74 -5.02 -2.06 23.33
CA VAL A 74 -4.83 -2.90 22.14
C VAL A 74 -6.18 -3.07 21.41
N GLY A 75 -6.24 -2.67 20.14
CA GLY A 75 -7.41 -2.89 19.27
C GLY A 75 -8.23 -1.66 18.88
N ASN A 76 -7.94 -0.46 19.38
CA ASN A 76 -8.65 0.75 18.94
C ASN A 76 -7.96 1.41 17.73
N TYR A 77 -8.47 1.12 16.53
CA TYR A 77 -7.90 1.68 15.29
C TYR A 77 -8.01 3.21 15.20
N ALA A 78 -9.06 3.81 15.79
CA ALA A 78 -9.18 5.25 15.81
C ALA A 78 -8.07 5.92 16.65
N ASP A 79 -7.57 5.25 17.67
CA ASP A 79 -6.47 5.73 18.52
C ASP A 79 -5.15 5.60 17.75
N TRP A 80 -4.95 4.47 17.08
CA TRP A 80 -3.81 4.26 16.18
C TRP A 80 -3.73 5.36 15.11
N ILE A 81 -4.84 5.68 14.44
CA ILE A 81 -4.88 6.77 13.45
C ILE A 81 -4.48 8.11 14.08
N ARG A 82 -4.99 8.43 15.27
CA ARG A 82 -4.68 9.70 15.95
C ARG A 82 -3.20 9.83 16.30
N GLN A 83 -2.56 8.73 16.66
CA GLN A 83 -1.17 8.70 17.12
C GLN A 83 -0.16 8.58 15.97
N TYR A 84 -0.49 7.81 14.94
CA TYR A 84 0.47 7.31 13.97
C TYR A 84 0.20 7.74 12.52
N ASP A 85 -1.05 8.04 12.15
CA ASP A 85 -1.43 8.30 10.75
C ASP A 85 -2.17 9.63 10.55
N ARG A 86 -2.02 10.55 11.51
CA ARG A 86 -2.54 11.91 11.41
C ARG A 86 -1.55 12.81 10.69
N LEU A 87 -1.88 13.22 9.46
CA LEU A 87 -1.11 14.22 8.73
C LEU A 87 -1.28 15.62 9.35
N THR A 88 -0.26 16.11 10.05
CA THR A 88 -0.24 17.48 10.56
C THR A 88 0.28 18.49 9.52
N ARG A 89 0.15 19.79 9.82
CA ARG A 89 0.73 20.85 8.97
C ARG A 89 2.25 20.79 8.91
N ASP A 90 2.89 20.39 10.00
CA ASP A 90 4.36 20.29 10.04
C ASP A 90 4.84 19.05 9.28
N ASP A 91 4.10 17.95 9.34
CA ASP A 91 4.37 16.77 8.51
C ASP A 91 4.24 17.12 7.02
N ALA A 92 3.19 17.84 6.63
CA ALA A 92 3.02 18.31 5.25
C ALA A 92 4.20 19.19 4.80
N LYS A 93 4.74 20.07 5.67
CA LYS A 93 5.93 20.86 5.36
C LYS A 93 7.18 19.99 5.20
N ARG A 94 7.41 19.03 6.09
CA ARG A 94 8.55 18.09 5.99
C ARG A 94 8.47 17.27 4.71
N ILE A 95 7.28 16.78 4.36
CA ILE A 95 7.04 16.06 3.11
C ILE A 95 7.39 16.93 1.90
N GLN A 96 6.95 18.20 1.88
CA GLN A 96 7.30 19.10 0.77
C GLN A 96 8.81 19.38 0.67
N GLN A 97 9.52 19.50 1.81
CA GLN A 97 10.97 19.63 1.81
C GLN A 97 11.68 18.38 1.26
N GLN A 98 11.21 17.19 1.61
CA GLN A 98 11.76 15.94 1.08
C GLN A 98 11.46 15.77 -0.41
N ILE A 99 10.24 16.08 -0.86
CA ILE A 99 9.90 16.10 -2.29
C ILE A 99 10.81 17.08 -3.04
N ALA A 100 11.15 18.23 -2.45
CA ALA A 100 12.09 19.18 -3.04
C ALA A 100 13.51 18.58 -3.21
N ALA A 101 13.92 17.71 -2.29
CA ALA A 101 15.24 17.05 -2.26
C ALA A 101 15.33 15.75 -3.08
N PHE A 102 14.22 15.23 -3.62
CA PHE A 102 14.25 14.03 -4.46
C PHE A 102 15.13 14.23 -5.70
N THR A 103 16.01 13.27 -5.95
CA THR A 103 16.88 13.24 -7.15
C THR A 103 16.10 12.80 -8.38
N ARG A 104 15.08 11.95 -8.17
CA ARG A 104 14.14 11.49 -9.21
C ARG A 104 12.73 11.93 -8.88
N ARG A 105 11.98 12.33 -9.90
CA ARG A 105 10.56 12.65 -9.78
C ARG A 105 9.74 11.75 -10.69
N PRO A 106 9.63 10.45 -10.38
CA PRO A 106 8.89 9.50 -11.20
C PRO A 106 7.44 9.96 -11.34
N LYS A 107 6.95 10.04 -12.57
CA LYS A 107 5.55 10.36 -12.84
C LYS A 107 4.70 9.11 -12.63
N ILE A 108 3.68 9.19 -11.79
CA ILE A 108 2.79 8.07 -11.50
C ILE A 108 1.44 8.29 -12.19
N SER A 109 1.04 7.38 -13.07
CA SER A 109 -0.27 7.38 -13.72
C SER A 109 -1.26 6.57 -12.89
N VAL A 110 -2.21 7.24 -12.27
CA VAL A 110 -3.29 6.55 -11.55
C VAL A 110 -4.32 6.07 -12.56
N LEU A 111 -4.56 4.76 -12.64
CA LEU A 111 -5.55 4.15 -13.51
C LEU A 111 -6.88 4.08 -12.75
N LEU A 112 -7.94 4.63 -13.34
CA LEU A 112 -9.27 4.71 -12.72
C LEU A 112 -10.34 4.21 -13.71
N PRO A 113 -10.61 2.90 -13.78
CA PRO A 113 -11.76 2.37 -14.51
C PRO A 113 -13.06 2.76 -13.79
N VAL A 114 -14.07 3.25 -14.51
CA VAL A 114 -15.32 3.78 -13.93
C VAL A 114 -16.52 3.14 -14.61
N TYR A 115 -17.48 2.64 -13.82
CA TYR A 115 -18.77 2.16 -14.33
C TYR A 115 -19.89 2.42 -13.32
N ASN A 116 -20.89 3.22 -13.70
CA ASN A 116 -22.11 3.48 -12.92
C ASN A 116 -21.89 3.87 -11.45
N THR A 117 -20.76 4.51 -11.15
CA THR A 117 -20.40 4.91 -9.79
C THR A 117 -21.30 6.03 -9.28
N GLU A 118 -21.71 5.93 -8.01
CA GLU A 118 -22.41 7.02 -7.34
C GLU A 118 -21.58 8.33 -7.36
N LEU A 119 -22.26 9.45 -7.62
CA LEU A 119 -21.63 10.76 -7.79
C LEU A 119 -20.73 11.16 -6.61
N ARG A 120 -21.14 10.84 -5.37
CA ARG A 120 -20.39 11.17 -4.16
C ARG A 120 -19.07 10.40 -4.06
N TRP A 121 -19.05 9.12 -4.45
CA TRP A 121 -17.87 8.27 -4.33
C TRP A 121 -16.88 8.56 -5.43
N LEU A 122 -17.34 8.68 -6.67
CA LEU A 122 -16.49 9.08 -7.79
C LEU A 122 -15.81 10.44 -7.56
N ARG A 123 -16.55 11.39 -6.96
CA ARG A 123 -15.97 12.68 -6.56
C ARG A 123 -14.87 12.51 -5.52
N ARG A 124 -15.07 11.69 -4.49
CA ARG A 124 -14.07 11.44 -3.44
C ARG A 124 -12.82 10.77 -4.01
N ALA A 125 -12.98 9.76 -4.88
CA ALA A 125 -11.87 9.09 -5.55
C ALA A 125 -11.00 10.08 -6.33
N ILE A 126 -11.61 10.88 -7.22
CA ILE A 126 -10.89 11.90 -8.02
C ILE A 126 -10.23 12.95 -7.12
N GLU A 127 -10.92 13.45 -6.09
CA GLU A 127 -10.35 14.42 -5.15
C GLU A 127 -9.18 13.86 -4.33
N SER A 128 -9.20 12.57 -4.00
CA SER A 128 -8.11 11.91 -3.26
C SER A 128 -6.79 11.94 -4.04
N VAL A 129 -6.86 11.81 -5.38
CA VAL A 129 -5.71 11.95 -6.28
C VAL A 129 -5.33 13.42 -6.46
N ARG A 130 -6.31 14.33 -6.66
CA ARG A 130 -6.04 15.76 -6.85
C ARG A 130 -5.32 16.40 -5.65
N LYS A 131 -5.62 15.91 -4.45
CA LYS A 131 -5.09 16.40 -3.17
C LYS A 131 -3.76 15.77 -2.75
N GLN A 132 -3.19 14.88 -3.57
CA GLN A 132 -1.87 14.30 -3.29
C GLN A 132 -0.82 15.38 -3.08
N LEU A 133 0.02 15.19 -2.05
CA LEU A 133 1.14 16.09 -1.75
C LEU A 133 2.24 16.04 -2.80
N TYR A 134 2.48 14.85 -3.36
CA TYR A 134 3.32 14.67 -4.54
C TYR A 134 2.56 15.09 -5.80
N ARG A 135 3.21 15.83 -6.71
CA ARG A 135 2.52 16.52 -7.82
C ARG A 135 2.77 15.92 -9.19
N GLU A 136 3.79 15.07 -9.35
CA GLU A 136 4.10 14.39 -10.62
C GLU A 136 3.20 13.16 -10.79
N TRP A 137 1.93 13.42 -11.08
CA TRP A 137 0.95 12.39 -11.38
C TRP A 137 0.09 12.79 -12.56
N GLU A 138 -0.54 11.78 -13.15
CA GLU A 138 -1.70 11.95 -14.01
C GLU A 138 -2.78 10.96 -13.62
N LEU A 139 -4.03 11.32 -13.89
CA LEU A 139 -5.18 10.48 -13.58
C LEU A 139 -5.81 10.05 -14.90
N CYS A 140 -5.72 8.76 -15.21
CA CYS A 140 -6.20 8.15 -16.45
C CYS A 140 -7.54 7.48 -16.17
N ILE A 141 -8.62 8.19 -16.47
CA ILE A 141 -9.99 7.74 -16.19
C ILE A 141 -10.63 7.19 -17.45
N VAL A 142 -11.22 6.01 -17.37
CA VAL A 142 -12.02 5.44 -18.47
C VAL A 142 -13.41 5.13 -17.98
N ASP A 143 -14.41 5.79 -18.57
CA ASP A 143 -15.83 5.48 -18.37
C ASP A 143 -16.22 4.30 -19.26
N ASP A 144 -16.60 3.19 -18.64
CA ASP A 144 -16.97 1.93 -19.28
C ASP A 144 -18.42 1.91 -19.77
N ALA A 145 -18.79 2.93 -20.52
CA ALA A 145 -20.15 3.14 -21.00
C ALA A 145 -21.20 3.23 -19.88
N SER A 146 -20.93 4.01 -18.82
CA SER A 146 -21.92 4.24 -17.75
C SER A 146 -23.25 4.74 -18.33
N THR A 147 -24.33 4.14 -17.83
CA THR A 147 -25.72 4.49 -18.17
C THR A 147 -26.16 5.78 -17.49
N GLU A 148 -25.59 6.06 -16.31
CA GLU A 148 -25.90 7.25 -15.52
C GLU A 148 -25.25 8.52 -16.10
N PRO A 149 -26.04 9.51 -16.56
CA PRO A 149 -25.48 10.69 -17.24
C PRO A 149 -24.57 11.56 -16.36
N HIS A 150 -24.68 11.46 -15.02
CA HIS A 150 -23.85 12.26 -14.12
C HIS A 150 -22.38 11.84 -14.14
N VAL A 151 -22.07 10.58 -14.45
CA VAL A 151 -20.70 10.05 -14.44
C VAL A 151 -19.86 10.81 -15.47
N TRP A 152 -20.25 10.72 -16.75
CA TRP A 152 -19.50 11.37 -17.83
C TRP A 152 -19.44 12.90 -17.67
N LYS A 153 -20.54 13.53 -17.23
CA LYS A 153 -20.58 14.97 -16.95
C LYS A 153 -19.58 15.37 -15.85
N LEU A 154 -19.47 14.57 -14.79
CA LEU A 154 -18.50 14.81 -13.71
C LEU A 154 -17.07 14.71 -14.24
N LEU A 155 -16.75 13.64 -14.98
CA LEU A 155 -15.41 13.42 -15.55
C LEU A 155 -14.99 14.57 -16.47
N GLN A 156 -15.87 15.02 -17.37
CA GLN A 156 -15.63 16.18 -18.24
C GLN A 156 -15.36 17.46 -17.44
N SER A 157 -16.08 17.67 -16.33
CA SER A 157 -15.88 18.84 -15.48
C SER A 157 -14.50 18.85 -14.82
N TYR A 158 -13.97 17.68 -14.46
CA TYR A 158 -12.65 17.52 -13.86
C TYR A 158 -11.53 17.69 -14.87
N ALA A 159 -11.64 17.04 -16.03
CA ALA A 159 -10.65 17.16 -17.11
C ALA A 159 -10.49 18.61 -17.60
N ARG A 160 -11.56 19.41 -17.60
CA ARG A 160 -11.49 20.85 -17.92
C ARG A 160 -10.76 21.68 -16.87
N ARG A 161 -10.73 21.23 -15.60
CA ARG A 161 -10.15 21.97 -14.47
C ARG A 161 -8.71 21.59 -14.16
N ASP A 162 -8.30 20.39 -14.50
CA ASP A 162 -6.96 19.89 -14.22
C ASP A 162 -6.42 19.11 -15.43
N PRO A 163 -5.44 19.65 -16.18
CA PRO A 163 -4.93 19.04 -17.41
C PRO A 163 -4.21 17.71 -17.19
N ARG A 164 -3.90 17.35 -15.93
CA ARG A 164 -3.33 16.04 -15.57
C ARG A 164 -4.39 14.94 -15.58
N ILE A 165 -5.68 15.29 -15.68
CA ILE A 165 -6.79 14.33 -15.73
C ILE A 165 -7.12 14.05 -17.20
N LYS A 166 -6.81 12.82 -17.63
CA LYS A 166 -7.11 12.30 -18.96
C LYS A 166 -8.36 11.44 -18.87
N ILE A 167 -9.31 11.64 -19.79
CA ILE A 167 -10.57 10.89 -19.81
C ILE A 167 -10.80 10.24 -21.16
N LYS A 168 -11.31 9.01 -21.16
CA LYS A 168 -11.85 8.32 -22.33
C LYS A 168 -13.22 7.72 -21.97
N ARG A 169 -14.12 7.67 -22.94
CA ARG A 169 -15.40 6.96 -22.81
C ARG A 169 -15.42 5.81 -23.78
N ARG A 170 -15.79 4.63 -23.30
CA ARG A 170 -16.02 3.46 -24.14
C ARG A 170 -17.41 3.54 -24.78
N ALA A 171 -17.53 3.01 -25.99
CA ALA A 171 -18.83 2.91 -26.68
C ALA A 171 -19.70 1.79 -26.09
N GLU A 172 -19.05 0.73 -25.60
CA GLU A 172 -19.69 -0.47 -25.06
C GLU A 172 -18.96 -0.91 -23.78
N ASN A 173 -19.73 -1.47 -22.84
CA ASN A 173 -19.21 -2.00 -21.59
C ASN A 173 -18.27 -3.18 -21.86
N GLY A 174 -17.01 -3.05 -21.45
CA GLY A 174 -15.96 -4.06 -21.58
C GLY A 174 -15.49 -4.65 -20.24
N HIS A 175 -16.18 -4.31 -19.15
CA HIS A 175 -15.84 -4.63 -17.77
C HIS A 175 -14.45 -4.10 -17.35
N ILE A 176 -14.08 -4.43 -16.11
CA ILE A 176 -12.91 -3.87 -15.44
C ILE A 176 -11.60 -4.12 -16.21
N SER A 177 -11.36 -5.33 -16.74
CA SER A 177 -10.10 -5.63 -17.44
C SER A 177 -9.92 -4.82 -18.73
N ALA A 178 -10.94 -4.72 -19.59
CA ALA A 178 -10.82 -3.93 -20.81
C ALA A 178 -10.71 -2.43 -20.52
N THR A 179 -11.43 -1.97 -19.50
CA THR A 179 -11.43 -0.56 -19.07
C THR A 179 -10.09 -0.17 -18.43
N SER A 180 -9.50 -1.02 -17.61
CA SER A 180 -8.17 -0.83 -17.04
C SER A 180 -7.07 -0.84 -18.12
N ASN A 181 -7.19 -1.68 -19.16
CA ASN A 181 -6.27 -1.62 -20.30
C ASN A 181 -6.41 -0.32 -21.11
N ASP A 182 -7.63 0.17 -21.30
CA ASP A 182 -7.84 1.48 -21.93
C ASP A 182 -7.22 2.61 -21.08
N ALA A 183 -7.31 2.52 -19.75
CA ALA A 183 -6.67 3.48 -18.84
C ALA A 183 -5.15 3.40 -18.93
N LEU A 184 -4.58 2.18 -18.96
CA LEU A 184 -3.16 1.92 -19.16
C LEU A 184 -2.66 2.49 -20.50
N ALA A 185 -3.48 2.46 -21.54
CA ALA A 185 -3.14 3.05 -22.84
C ALA A 185 -3.07 4.59 -22.81
N LEU A 186 -3.77 5.25 -21.87
CA LEU A 186 -3.66 6.70 -21.65
C LEU A 186 -2.42 7.08 -20.82
N ALA A 187 -1.86 6.12 -20.08
CA ALA A 187 -0.77 6.32 -19.14
C ALA A 187 0.56 6.63 -19.84
N THR A 188 1.24 7.65 -19.33
CA THR A 188 2.53 8.16 -19.80
C THR A 188 3.55 8.29 -18.68
N GLY A 189 3.13 8.05 -17.43
CA GLY A 189 4.03 7.96 -16.29
C GLY A 189 4.93 6.73 -16.36
N GLU A 190 6.08 6.82 -15.69
CA GLU A 190 7.02 5.72 -15.53
C GLU A 190 6.41 4.57 -14.72
N PHE A 191 5.50 4.90 -13.81
CA PHE A 191 4.76 3.94 -13.01
C PHE A 191 3.25 4.11 -13.19
N VAL A 192 2.51 3.03 -12.97
CA VAL A 192 1.06 3.02 -12.87
C VAL A 192 0.62 2.61 -11.47
N ALA A 193 -0.39 3.29 -10.93
CA ALA A 193 -1.02 2.94 -9.66
C ALA A 193 -2.49 2.58 -9.90
N LEU A 194 -2.99 1.55 -9.22
CA LEU A 194 -4.37 1.11 -9.37
C LEU A 194 -5.27 1.81 -8.34
N LEU A 195 -6.43 2.30 -8.77
CA LEU A 195 -7.44 2.90 -7.90
C LEU A 195 -8.83 2.55 -8.41
N ASP A 196 -9.67 2.05 -7.51
CA ASP A 196 -11.08 1.79 -7.81
C ASP A 196 -11.92 3.06 -7.69
N HIS A 197 -12.99 3.14 -8.48
CA HIS A 197 -13.75 4.37 -8.71
C HIS A 197 -14.51 4.90 -7.49
N ASP A 198 -14.66 4.11 -6.43
CA ASP A 198 -15.35 4.41 -5.19
C ASP A 198 -14.44 4.47 -3.96
N ASP A 199 -13.14 4.24 -4.15
CA ASP A 199 -12.11 4.23 -3.11
C ASP A 199 -11.33 5.54 -3.03
N GLU A 200 -10.48 5.66 -2.02
CA GLU A 200 -9.69 6.86 -1.78
C GLU A 200 -8.23 6.53 -1.48
N LEU A 201 -7.31 7.33 -2.03
CA LEU A 201 -5.91 7.31 -1.62
C LEU A 201 -5.69 8.22 -0.41
N ALA A 202 -4.83 7.80 0.51
CA ALA A 202 -4.29 8.70 1.53
C ALA A 202 -3.55 9.86 0.87
N ALA A 203 -3.60 11.08 1.42
CA ALA A 203 -3.00 12.27 0.80
C ALA A 203 -1.47 12.19 0.60
N THR A 204 -0.82 11.25 1.29
CA THR A 204 0.62 10.97 1.27
C THR A 204 0.99 9.80 0.35
N ALA A 205 0.02 9.09 -0.23
CA ALA A 205 0.23 7.84 -0.96
C ALA A 205 1.29 7.94 -2.07
N LEU A 206 1.13 8.90 -2.99
CA LEU A 206 2.06 9.07 -4.10
C LEU A 206 3.41 9.64 -3.66
N TYR A 207 3.47 10.35 -2.53
CA TYR A 207 4.74 10.78 -1.95
C TYR A 207 5.54 9.59 -1.42
N PHE A 208 4.91 8.67 -0.69
CA PHE A 208 5.59 7.49 -0.18
C PHE A 208 6.04 6.56 -1.31
N ALA A 209 5.22 6.38 -2.36
CA ALA A 209 5.63 5.66 -3.56
C ALA A 209 6.84 6.31 -4.22
N ALA A 210 6.82 7.63 -4.45
CA ALA A 210 7.95 8.35 -5.04
C ALA A 210 9.21 8.29 -4.16
N ARG A 211 9.07 8.32 -2.83
CA ARG A 211 10.19 8.17 -1.90
C ARG A 211 10.83 6.79 -2.04
N GLU A 212 10.02 5.73 -2.02
CA GLU A 212 10.52 4.35 -2.16
C GLU A 212 11.29 4.17 -3.47
N LEU A 213 10.81 4.76 -4.58
CA LEU A 213 11.47 4.74 -5.89
C LEU A 213 12.75 5.58 -5.98
N ASN A 214 12.90 6.58 -5.11
CA ASN A 214 14.15 7.33 -4.97
C ASN A 214 15.20 6.52 -4.21
N GLU A 215 14.77 5.78 -3.18
CA GLU A 215 15.64 4.96 -2.34
C GLU A 215 16.01 3.62 -3.00
N HIS A 216 15.10 3.08 -3.82
CA HIS A 216 15.24 1.82 -4.55
C HIS A 216 14.94 2.03 -6.04
N PRO A 217 15.88 2.62 -6.82
CA PRO A 217 15.65 2.97 -8.22
C PRO A 217 15.35 1.79 -9.15
N ASP A 218 15.65 0.56 -8.73
CA ASP A 218 15.43 -0.70 -9.42
C ASP A 218 14.08 -1.37 -9.08
N ALA A 219 13.31 -0.80 -8.14
CA ALA A 219 12.01 -1.30 -7.77
C ALA A 219 11.02 -1.25 -8.95
N GLN A 220 10.30 -2.34 -9.16
CA GLN A 220 9.33 -2.48 -10.25
C GLN A 220 7.89 -2.72 -9.76
N LEU A 221 7.73 -3.14 -8.50
CA LEU A 221 6.43 -3.30 -7.86
C LEU A 221 6.51 -2.77 -6.43
N LEU A 222 5.60 -1.86 -6.10
CA LEU A 222 5.38 -1.38 -4.73
C LEU A 222 3.97 -1.78 -4.30
N TYR A 223 3.81 -2.10 -3.02
CA TYR A 223 2.49 -2.25 -2.41
C TYR A 223 2.45 -1.63 -1.02
N SER A 224 1.30 -1.11 -0.60
CA SER A 224 1.12 -0.50 0.72
C SER A 224 0.20 -1.31 1.62
N ASP A 225 0.15 -0.93 2.89
CA ASP A 225 -0.98 -1.32 3.75
C ASP A 225 -2.24 -0.58 3.30
N GLU A 226 -3.38 -1.11 3.72
CA GLU A 226 -4.70 -0.59 3.40
C GLU A 226 -5.62 -0.68 4.62
N ASP A 227 -6.73 0.04 4.57
CA ASP A 227 -7.84 -0.14 5.48
C ASP A 227 -9.16 0.04 4.75
N LYS A 228 -10.26 -0.06 5.48
CA LYS A 228 -11.60 0.08 4.93
C LYS A 228 -12.27 1.38 5.35
N LEU A 229 -13.18 1.88 4.52
CA LEU A 229 -14.12 2.94 4.85
C LEU A 229 -15.52 2.36 5.04
N ASP A 230 -16.09 2.58 6.21
CA ASP A 230 -17.49 2.26 6.46
C ASP A 230 -18.44 3.17 5.67
N GLN A 231 -19.75 2.91 5.77
CA GLN A 231 -20.79 3.70 5.09
C GLN A 231 -20.81 5.19 5.49
N GLN A 232 -20.25 5.53 6.66
CA GLN A 232 -20.11 6.91 7.14
C GLN A 232 -18.77 7.54 6.71
N GLY A 233 -17.90 6.78 6.04
CA GLY A 233 -16.58 7.21 5.62
C GLY A 233 -15.54 7.22 6.76
N ARG A 234 -15.80 6.50 7.85
CA ARG A 234 -14.82 6.29 8.92
C ARG A 234 -13.91 5.12 8.57
N ARG A 235 -12.64 5.24 8.90
CA ARG A 235 -11.63 4.22 8.67
C ARG A 235 -11.77 3.08 9.68
N CYS A 236 -11.77 1.84 9.23
CA CYS A 236 -11.92 0.61 10.01
C CYS A 236 -11.14 -0.55 9.35
N ASP A 237 -11.07 -1.70 10.03
CA ASP A 237 -10.49 -2.95 9.52
C ASP A 237 -9.14 -2.79 8.79
N PRO A 238 -8.08 -2.33 9.49
CA PRO A 238 -6.77 -2.18 8.88
C PRO A 238 -6.20 -3.54 8.47
N TYR A 239 -5.58 -3.57 7.30
CA TYR A 239 -4.77 -4.70 6.84
C TYR A 239 -3.30 -4.27 6.73
N PHE A 240 -2.55 -4.53 7.81
CA PHE A 240 -1.10 -4.37 7.83
C PHE A 240 -0.45 -5.59 7.19
N LYS A 241 0.15 -5.40 6.01
CA LYS A 241 0.67 -6.47 5.17
C LYS A 241 2.10 -6.80 5.56
N PRO A 242 2.56 -8.05 5.35
CA PRO A 242 3.96 -8.39 5.57
C PRO A 242 4.83 -7.85 4.44
N HIS A 243 6.14 -7.89 4.66
CA HIS A 243 7.12 -7.86 3.57
C HIS A 243 6.87 -9.00 2.57
N TRP A 244 7.49 -8.89 1.39
CA TRP A 244 7.25 -9.82 0.28
C TRP A 244 7.44 -11.27 0.73
N ASN A 245 6.37 -12.05 0.60
CA ASN A 245 6.30 -13.46 0.95
C ASN A 245 5.57 -14.19 -0.21
N PRO A 246 6.31 -14.88 -1.09
CA PRO A 246 5.72 -15.52 -2.26
C PRO A 246 4.75 -16.66 -1.90
N ASP A 247 4.99 -17.38 -0.81
CA ASP A 247 4.12 -18.49 -0.38
C ASP A 247 2.77 -17.96 0.11
N LEU A 248 2.78 -16.86 0.88
CA LEU A 248 1.56 -16.21 1.30
C LEU A 248 0.84 -15.55 0.13
N PHE A 249 1.60 -14.91 -0.79
CA PHE A 249 1.03 -14.23 -1.94
C PHE A 249 0.33 -15.20 -2.88
N THR A 250 0.91 -16.37 -3.14
CA THR A 250 0.30 -17.41 -3.98
C THR A 250 -0.94 -18.04 -3.33
N SER A 251 -1.03 -17.99 -2.00
CA SER A 251 -2.20 -18.46 -1.24
C SER A 251 -3.32 -17.42 -1.15
N GLN A 252 -2.98 -16.13 -1.16
CA GLN A 252 -3.94 -15.02 -1.09
C GLN A 252 -3.39 -13.73 -1.71
N ASN A 253 -4.24 -12.95 -2.38
CA ASN A 253 -3.87 -11.66 -2.94
C ASN A 253 -3.72 -10.59 -1.84
N TYR A 254 -2.64 -10.64 -1.05
CA TYR A 254 -2.39 -9.61 -0.06
C TYR A 254 -1.77 -8.34 -0.67
N VAL A 255 -1.20 -8.40 -1.88
CA VAL A 255 -0.64 -7.21 -2.55
C VAL A 255 -1.74 -6.18 -2.79
N SER A 256 -2.85 -6.60 -3.43
CA SER A 256 -4.11 -5.85 -3.54
C SER A 256 -3.92 -4.33 -3.73
N HIS A 257 -4.32 -3.52 -2.75
CA HIS A 257 -4.25 -2.06 -2.79
C HIS A 257 -3.28 -1.46 -1.74
N LEU A 258 -2.73 -0.27 -1.92
CA LEU A 258 -2.40 0.34 -3.18
C LEU A 258 -1.25 -0.45 -3.81
N SER A 259 -1.40 -0.88 -5.05
CA SER A 259 -0.31 -1.45 -5.84
C SER A 259 0.17 -0.45 -6.90
N VAL A 260 1.49 -0.33 -7.04
CA VAL A 260 2.18 0.55 -8.00
C VAL A 260 3.19 -0.27 -8.79
N PHE A 261 3.05 -0.29 -10.11
CA PHE A 261 3.88 -1.09 -11.00
C PHE A 261 4.68 -0.18 -11.92
N ALA A 262 5.90 -0.60 -12.30
CA ALA A 262 6.56 -0.02 -13.46
C ALA A 262 5.63 -0.17 -14.68
N THR A 263 5.38 0.92 -15.41
CA THR A 263 4.44 0.92 -16.54
C THR A 263 4.86 -0.10 -17.60
N GLU A 264 6.16 -0.18 -17.87
CA GLU A 264 6.71 -1.13 -18.85
C GLU A 264 6.56 -2.58 -18.41
N LEU A 265 6.65 -2.89 -17.09
CA LEU A 265 6.41 -4.23 -16.59
C LEU A 265 4.98 -4.68 -16.92
N VAL A 266 3.98 -3.84 -16.63
CA VAL A 266 2.56 -4.13 -16.91
C VAL A 266 2.34 -4.32 -18.42
N ARG A 267 2.99 -3.50 -19.26
CA ARG A 267 2.90 -3.63 -20.72
C ARG A 267 3.54 -4.92 -21.22
N ASN A 268 4.71 -5.28 -20.70
CA ASN A 268 5.45 -6.48 -21.09
C ASN A 268 4.69 -7.76 -20.80
N VAL A 269 3.94 -7.81 -19.69
CA VAL A 269 3.07 -8.96 -19.37
C VAL A 269 1.72 -8.94 -20.11
N GLY A 270 1.46 -7.92 -20.96
CA GLY A 270 0.26 -7.81 -21.78
C GLY A 270 -0.94 -7.14 -21.11
N GLY A 271 -0.75 -6.42 -20.00
CA GLY A 271 -1.83 -5.71 -19.29
C GLY A 271 -2.80 -6.65 -18.55
N PHE A 272 -4.05 -6.22 -18.40
CA PHE A 272 -5.12 -6.95 -17.70
C PHE A 272 -5.78 -7.97 -18.63
N ARG A 273 -5.88 -9.23 -18.21
CA ARG A 273 -6.53 -10.27 -19.03
C ARG A 273 -8.04 -10.23 -18.87
N ARG A 274 -8.76 -10.39 -19.97
CA ARG A 274 -10.22 -10.65 -19.95
C ARG A 274 -10.48 -12.06 -19.42
N GLY A 275 -11.61 -12.24 -18.73
CA GLY A 275 -11.98 -13.50 -18.08
C GLY A 275 -11.51 -13.62 -16.63
N PHE A 276 -10.79 -12.62 -16.11
CA PHE A 276 -10.32 -12.54 -14.72
C PHE A 276 -11.03 -11.42 -13.95
N GLU A 277 -12.14 -10.90 -14.45
CA GLU A 277 -12.92 -9.85 -13.78
C GLU A 277 -13.31 -10.31 -12.35
N GLY A 278 -12.99 -9.49 -11.35
CA GLY A 278 -13.06 -9.82 -9.92
C GLY A 278 -11.74 -10.28 -9.29
N SER A 279 -10.73 -10.62 -10.10
CA SER A 279 -9.37 -11.01 -9.68
C SER A 279 -8.28 -10.49 -10.62
N GLN A 280 -8.61 -9.50 -11.46
CA GLN A 280 -7.76 -9.01 -12.54
C GLN A 280 -6.45 -8.39 -12.05
N ASP A 281 -6.46 -7.82 -10.85
CA ASP A 281 -5.32 -7.27 -10.14
C ASP A 281 -4.41 -8.39 -9.62
N TYR A 282 -4.98 -9.47 -9.09
CA TYR A 282 -4.23 -10.64 -8.64
C TYR A 282 -3.57 -11.37 -9.83
N ASP A 283 -4.33 -11.59 -10.90
CA ASP A 283 -3.83 -12.13 -12.18
C ASP A 283 -2.66 -11.31 -12.73
N LEU A 284 -2.82 -9.98 -12.76
CA LEU A 284 -1.75 -9.08 -13.20
C LEU A 284 -0.52 -9.20 -12.30
N THR A 285 -0.72 -9.18 -10.99
CA THR A 285 0.38 -9.22 -10.02
C THR A 285 1.15 -10.53 -10.13
N LEU A 286 0.48 -11.68 -10.22
CA LEU A 286 1.11 -12.99 -10.43
C LEU A 286 2.05 -12.98 -11.65
N ARG A 287 1.57 -12.49 -12.79
CA ARG A 287 2.39 -12.40 -14.00
C ARG A 287 3.53 -11.41 -13.89
N CYS A 288 3.33 -10.28 -13.22
CA CYS A 288 4.37 -9.28 -12.99
C CYS A 288 5.51 -9.81 -12.11
N VAL A 289 5.18 -10.51 -11.00
CA VAL A 289 6.22 -11.00 -10.07
C VAL A 289 7.05 -12.13 -10.67
N GLU A 290 6.54 -12.85 -11.66
CA GLU A 290 7.32 -13.84 -12.44
C GLU A 290 8.41 -13.19 -13.33
N GLN A 291 8.29 -11.90 -13.64
CA GLN A 291 9.24 -11.19 -14.53
C GLN A 291 10.33 -10.42 -13.79
N ILE A 292 10.29 -10.36 -12.45
CA ILE A 292 11.16 -9.49 -11.66
C ILE A 292 11.76 -10.24 -10.48
N ALA A 293 12.91 -9.76 -9.99
CA ALA A 293 13.52 -10.34 -8.81
C ALA A 293 12.75 -9.94 -7.53
N PRO A 294 12.70 -10.79 -6.48
CA PRO A 294 12.05 -10.45 -5.21
C PRO A 294 12.52 -9.13 -4.59
N ALA A 295 13.79 -8.76 -4.78
CA ALA A 295 14.35 -7.49 -4.28
C ALA A 295 13.73 -6.24 -4.94
N GLN A 296 13.13 -6.38 -6.13
CA GLN A 296 12.46 -5.31 -6.86
C GLN A 296 10.99 -5.13 -6.44
N ILE A 297 10.51 -5.95 -5.50
CA ILE A 297 9.19 -5.88 -4.88
C ILE A 297 9.33 -5.22 -3.51
N ARG A 298 8.64 -4.10 -3.30
CA ARG A 298 8.79 -3.27 -2.10
C ARG A 298 7.46 -3.10 -1.38
N HIS A 299 7.47 -3.36 -0.08
CA HIS A 299 6.36 -3.02 0.81
C HIS A 299 6.57 -1.63 1.41
N ILE A 300 5.53 -0.81 1.36
CA ILE A 300 5.47 0.48 2.04
C ILE A 300 4.58 0.31 3.28
N PRO A 301 5.15 0.26 4.49
CA PRO A 301 4.42 -0.02 5.74
C PRO A 301 3.64 1.22 6.23
N HIS A 302 2.75 1.71 5.39
CA HIS A 302 1.84 2.81 5.65
C HIS A 302 0.47 2.48 5.06
N VAL A 303 -0.60 2.88 5.74
CA VAL A 303 -1.97 2.76 5.23
C VAL A 303 -2.21 3.85 4.18
N LEU A 304 -2.06 3.49 2.91
CA LEU A 304 -2.10 4.47 1.80
C LEU A 304 -3.34 4.35 0.91
N TYR A 305 -4.18 3.34 1.18
CA TYR A 305 -5.40 3.06 0.45
C TYR A 305 -6.56 2.86 1.42
N HIS A 306 -7.72 3.39 1.06
CA HIS A 306 -8.95 3.33 1.84
C HIS A 306 -10.06 2.70 1.01
N TRP A 307 -10.30 1.41 1.23
CA TRP A 307 -11.24 0.57 0.47
C TRP A 307 -12.67 0.70 1.00
N ARG A 308 -13.63 1.09 0.17
CA ARG A 308 -15.01 1.28 0.61
C ARG A 308 -15.76 -0.04 0.78
N ILE A 309 -16.39 -0.20 1.93
CA ILE A 309 -17.38 -1.27 2.15
C ILE A 309 -18.69 -0.84 1.48
N ALA A 310 -18.96 -1.36 0.28
CA ALA A 310 -20.27 -1.27 -0.36
C ALA A 310 -21.09 -2.54 -0.11
N GLU A 311 -22.42 -2.44 -0.09
CA GLU A 311 -23.34 -3.59 0.12
C GLU A 311 -23.17 -4.72 -0.90
N GLN A 312 -22.52 -4.44 -2.05
CA GLN A 312 -22.20 -5.41 -3.11
C GLN A 312 -20.70 -5.68 -3.25
N SER A 313 -19.86 -5.16 -2.36
CA SER A 313 -18.39 -5.30 -2.41
C SER A 313 -17.91 -6.57 -1.71
N THR A 314 -16.87 -7.19 -2.28
CA THR A 314 -16.10 -8.27 -1.65
C THR A 314 -15.46 -7.84 -0.33
N ALA A 315 -15.37 -6.54 -0.05
CA ALA A 315 -14.91 -5.95 1.22
C ALA A 315 -15.67 -6.47 2.45
N THR A 316 -16.90 -6.98 2.28
CA THR A 316 -17.72 -7.50 3.38
C THR A 316 -17.23 -8.85 3.91
N PHE A 317 -16.47 -9.61 3.11
CA PHE A 317 -16.07 -10.99 3.42
C PHE A 317 -14.55 -11.23 3.35
N ALA A 318 -13.76 -10.21 3.01
CA ALA A 318 -12.30 -10.26 2.93
C ALA A 318 -11.63 -9.83 4.23
#